data_AF-A0A2N3BYS3-F1
#
_entry.id   AF-A0A2N3BYS3-F1
#
_cell.length_a   1.000
_cell.length_b   1.000
_cell.length_c   1.000
_cell.angle_alpha   90.00
_cell.angle_beta   90.00
_cell.angle_gamma   90.00
#
_symmetry.space_group_name_H-M   'P 1'
#
loop_
_entity.id
_entity.type
_entity.pdbx_description
1 polymer ?
#
loop_
_entity_poly.entity_id
_entity_poly.type
_entity_poly.pdbx_seq_one_letter_code
_entity_poly.pdbx_strand_id
1 'polypeptide(L)'
;MSDTADYDARGGAAPTRLSLVGAGRPAETPGARPREAEVFFNRAELDAILSVYGRKVAEGEWRDYAMGGFRDVAVFSVFRRASEIPLYRIEKRPKLARKQGAYSVIAATGLVLKRGHDLAQVLKVFEKRALRLIDA
;
A
#
# COMPACT_ATOMS: atom_id res chain seq x y z
N MET A 1 40.24 -2.06 51.80
CA MET A 1 38.89 -1.53 51.61
C MET A 1 38.25 -2.44 50.58
N SER A 2 37.77 -3.65 50.89
CA SER A 2 36.70 -4.01 51.85
C SER A 2 35.46 -3.17 51.53
N ASP A 3 34.27 -3.68 51.25
CA ASP A 3 33.62 -4.80 51.89
C ASP A 3 32.33 -5.20 51.14
N THR A 4 31.90 -6.44 51.39
CA THR A 4 30.62 -7.07 51.07
C THR A 4 29.44 -6.43 51.83
N ALA A 5 28.23 -6.40 51.26
CA ALA A 5 26.93 -6.53 51.96
C ALA A 5 25.83 -6.46 50.89
N ASP A 6 25.14 -7.55 50.51
CA ASP A 6 24.17 -8.31 51.30
C ASP A 6 23.06 -7.43 51.88
N TYR A 7 21.87 -7.52 51.27
CA TYR A 7 20.61 -7.21 51.93
C TYR A 7 19.58 -8.23 51.48
N ASP A 8 19.62 -9.38 52.17
CA ASP A 8 18.52 -10.33 52.27
C ASP A 8 17.34 -9.71 53.02
N ALA A 9 16.15 -10.25 52.73
CA ALA A 9 15.08 -10.56 53.68
C ALA A 9 13.67 -10.00 53.38
N ARG A 10 12.83 -10.96 52.95
CA ARG A 10 11.58 -11.41 53.59
C ARG A 10 10.34 -10.49 53.57
N GLY A 11 9.34 -10.97 52.84
CA GLY A 11 8.13 -11.53 53.46
C GLY A 11 6.86 -10.67 53.49
N GLY A 12 5.73 -11.29 53.14
CA GLY A 12 4.46 -10.95 53.78
C GLY A 12 3.24 -10.69 52.88
N ALA A 13 2.43 -11.73 52.72
CA ALA A 13 0.97 -11.75 52.75
C ALA A 13 0.12 -11.19 51.58
N ALA A 14 -0.90 -11.99 51.28
CA ALA A 14 -1.86 -11.94 50.19
C ALA A 14 -2.94 -10.84 50.33
N PRO A 15 -3.60 -10.46 49.22
CA PRO A 15 -4.64 -9.41 49.20
C PRO A 15 -5.98 -9.92 49.72
N THR A 16 -6.63 -9.14 50.58
CA THR A 16 -8.04 -9.34 50.97
C THR A 16 -8.92 -8.24 50.37
N ARG A 17 -9.85 -8.70 49.50
CA ARG A 17 -11.20 -8.20 49.17
C ARG A 17 -11.42 -6.72 48.86
N LEU A 18 -12.13 -6.46 47.75
CA LEU A 18 -13.59 -6.29 47.80
C LEU A 18 -14.20 -6.39 46.38
N SER A 19 -15.19 -7.26 46.22
CA SER A 19 -16.02 -7.32 45.02
C SER A 19 -17.10 -6.24 45.08
N LEU A 20 -17.31 -5.51 43.98
CA LEU A 20 -18.53 -4.74 43.75
C LEU A 20 -19.15 -5.19 42.42
N VAL A 21 -20.25 -5.93 42.51
CA VAL A 21 -21.13 -6.22 41.38
C VAL A 21 -21.86 -4.93 41.03
N GLY A 22 -21.66 -4.46 39.80
CA GLY A 22 -22.46 -3.41 39.17
C GLY A 22 -22.79 -3.83 37.75
N ALA A 23 -24.03 -4.25 37.54
CA ALA A 23 -24.58 -4.60 36.23
C ALA A 23 -24.64 -3.36 35.33
N GLY A 24 -23.66 -3.23 34.43
CA GLY A 24 -23.69 -2.32 33.29
C GLY A 24 -23.56 -3.14 32.02
N ARG A 25 -24.57 -3.09 31.16
CA ARG A 25 -24.63 -3.80 29.86
C ARG A 25 -23.30 -3.59 29.10
N PRO A 26 -22.73 -4.61 28.45
CA PRO A 26 -21.63 -4.38 27.54
C PRO A 26 -22.11 -3.40 26.48
N ALA A 27 -21.43 -2.26 26.35
CA ALA A 27 -21.65 -1.34 25.26
C ALA A 27 -21.42 -2.12 23.96
N GLU A 28 -22.50 -2.39 23.21
CA GLU A 28 -22.42 -2.93 21.87
C GLU A 28 -21.63 -1.93 21.03
N THR A 29 -20.37 -2.27 20.73
CA THR A 29 -19.59 -1.61 19.69
C THR A 29 -20.45 -1.65 18.42
N PRO A 30 -20.87 -0.51 17.83
CA PRO A 30 -21.71 -0.53 16.64
C PRO A 30 -21.02 -1.35 15.58
N GLY A 31 -21.68 -2.42 15.12
CA GLY A 31 -21.11 -3.43 14.25
C GLY A 31 -20.27 -2.81 13.14
N ALA A 32 -19.01 -3.20 13.07
CA ALA A 32 -18.16 -2.93 11.94
C ALA A 32 -18.87 -3.55 10.71
N ARG A 33 -19.59 -2.71 9.96
CA ARG A 33 -20.18 -3.11 8.68
C ARG A 33 -19.08 -3.82 7.90
N PRO A 34 -19.30 -5.04 7.39
CA PRO A 34 -18.30 -5.72 6.59
C PRO A 34 -17.89 -4.75 5.48
N ARG A 35 -16.64 -4.27 5.51
CA ARG A 35 -16.11 -3.48 4.40
C ARG A 35 -16.20 -4.42 3.21
N GLU A 36 -16.97 -4.02 2.20
CA GLU A 36 -17.03 -4.75 0.94
C GLU A 36 -15.59 -4.99 0.47
N ALA A 37 -15.32 -6.17 -0.08
CA ALA A 37 -13.97 -6.53 -0.50
C ALA A 37 -13.47 -5.54 -1.57
N GLU A 38 -12.59 -4.63 -1.18
CA GLU A 38 -11.95 -3.69 -2.09
C GLU A 38 -10.95 -4.42 -2.98
N VAL A 39 -10.90 -4.03 -4.25
CA VAL A 39 -9.88 -4.51 -5.17
C VAL A 39 -8.56 -3.87 -4.79
N PHE A 40 -7.56 -4.68 -4.48
CA PHE A 40 -6.21 -4.22 -4.18
C PHE A 40 -5.14 -5.02 -4.93
N PHE A 41 -3.92 -4.49 -4.95
CA PHE A 41 -2.75 -5.19 -5.47
C PHE A 41 -2.33 -6.29 -4.49
N ASN A 42 -2.00 -7.48 -5.00
CA ASN A 42 -1.37 -8.50 -4.16
C ASN A 42 0.11 -8.18 -3.92
N ARG A 43 0.78 -8.96 -3.08
CA ARG A 43 2.19 -8.73 -2.72
C ARG A 43 3.12 -8.72 -3.94
N ALA A 44 3.03 -9.73 -4.81
CA ALA A 44 3.88 -9.83 -6.00
C ALA A 44 3.64 -8.68 -6.99
N GLU A 45 2.39 -8.24 -7.12
CA GLU A 45 2.03 -7.09 -7.95
C GLU A 45 2.61 -5.79 -7.39
N LEU A 46 2.51 -5.59 -6.08
CA LEU A 46 3.07 -4.43 -5.41
C LEU A 46 4.60 -4.43 -5.50
N ASP A 47 5.25 -5.57 -5.28
CA ASP A 47 6.70 -5.72 -5.42
C ASP A 47 7.17 -5.33 -6.84
N ALA A 48 6.43 -5.73 -7.89
CA ALA A 48 6.74 -5.36 -9.26
C ALA A 48 6.57 -3.85 -9.52
N ILE A 49 5.49 -3.24 -9.01
CA ILE A 49 5.25 -1.79 -9.14
C ILE A 49 6.33 -1.00 -8.40
N LEU A 50 6.65 -1.39 -7.17
CA LEU A 50 7.64 -0.71 -6.34
C LEU A 50 9.06 -0.88 -6.88
N SER A 51 9.37 -2.00 -7.53
CA SER A 51 10.65 -2.21 -8.24
C SER A 51 10.84 -1.18 -9.36
N VAL A 52 9.80 -0.93 -10.16
CA VAL A 52 9.83 0.11 -11.20
C VAL A 52 9.93 1.49 -10.58
N TYR A 53 9.13 1.76 -9.54
CA TYR A 53 9.14 3.02 -8.82
C TYR A 53 10.53 3.36 -8.29
N GLY A 54 11.21 2.41 -7.63
CA GLY A 54 12.57 2.61 -7.13
C GLY A 54 13.57 2.99 -8.22
N ARG A 55 13.51 2.34 -9.39
CA ARG A 55 14.35 2.72 -10.55
C ARG A 55 14.06 4.14 -11.02
N LYS A 56 12.79 4.52 -11.14
CA LYS A 56 12.38 5.86 -11.59
C LYS A 56 12.66 6.97 -10.58
N VAL A 57 12.65 6.66 -9.29
CA VAL A 57 13.14 7.57 -8.24
C VAL A 57 14.65 7.76 -8.35
N ALA A 58 15.41 6.68 -8.59
CA ALA A 58 16.86 6.77 -8.78
C ALA A 58 17.23 7.59 -10.04
N GLU A 59 16.41 7.54 -11.09
CA GLU A 59 16.52 8.40 -12.29
C GLU A 59 16.07 9.86 -12.04
N GLY A 60 15.46 10.16 -10.89
CA GLY A 60 14.93 11.48 -10.54
C GLY A 60 13.64 11.86 -11.28
N GLU A 61 13.03 10.92 -12.01
CA GLU A 61 11.79 11.13 -12.75
C GLU A 61 10.57 11.16 -11.82
N TRP A 62 10.52 10.28 -10.82
CA TRP A 62 9.40 10.12 -9.90
C TRP A 62 9.79 10.53 -8.49
N ARG A 63 8.83 11.06 -7.72
CA ARG A 63 9.08 11.58 -6.37
C ARG A 63 8.07 11.16 -5.32
N ASP A 64 6.84 10.93 -5.73
CA ASP A 64 5.76 10.57 -4.82
C ASP A 64 4.80 9.58 -5.49
N TYR A 65 4.02 8.88 -4.67
CA TYR A 65 2.98 7.97 -5.12
C TYR A 65 1.79 7.98 -4.17
N ALA A 66 0.62 7.69 -4.72
CA ALA A 66 -0.58 7.41 -3.96
C ALA A 66 -1.19 6.10 -4.46
N MET A 67 -1.61 5.23 -3.55
CA MET A 67 -2.30 4.00 -3.90
C MET A 67 -3.61 3.87 -3.14
N GLY A 68 -4.61 3.29 -3.78
CA GLY A 68 -5.94 3.13 -3.21
C GLY A 68 -6.66 1.91 -3.77
N GLY A 69 -7.37 1.22 -2.87
CA GLY A 69 -8.33 0.18 -3.21
C GLY A 69 -9.73 0.78 -3.32
N PHE A 70 -10.46 0.36 -4.35
CA PHE A 70 -11.86 0.72 -4.53
C PHE A 70 -12.66 -0.54 -4.88
N ARG A 71 -13.99 -0.45 -4.88
CA ARG A 71 -14.91 -1.57 -5.16
C ARG A 71 -14.55 -2.36 -6.43
N ASP A 72 -14.14 -1.67 -7.49
CA ASP A 72 -13.95 -2.27 -8.82
C ASP A 72 -12.52 -2.16 -9.36
N VAL A 73 -11.68 -1.36 -8.72
CA VAL A 73 -10.36 -1.00 -9.24
C VAL A 73 -9.37 -0.76 -8.11
N ALA A 74 -8.14 -1.27 -8.25
CA ALA A 74 -7.00 -0.77 -7.49
C ALA A 74 -6.23 0.22 -8.36
N VAL A 75 -5.78 1.33 -7.78
CA VAL A 75 -5.04 2.36 -8.48
C VAL A 75 -3.73 2.63 -7.75
N PHE A 76 -2.63 2.71 -8.51
CA PHE A 76 -1.34 3.22 -8.06
C PHE A 76 -0.99 4.41 -8.96
N SER A 77 -0.97 5.61 -8.38
CA SER A 77 -0.71 6.87 -9.05
C SER A 77 0.70 7.33 -8.73
N VAL A 78 1.45 7.78 -9.73
CA VAL A 78 2.82 8.30 -9.56
C VAL A 78 2.87 9.79 -9.89
N PHE A 79 3.67 10.53 -9.13
CA PHE A 79 3.78 11.97 -9.22
C PHE A 79 5.24 12.40 -9.36
N ARG A 80 5.44 13.47 -10.14
CA ARG A 80 6.73 14.17 -10.23
C ARG A 80 6.87 15.24 -9.14
N ARG A 81 5.76 15.87 -8.72
CA ARG A 81 5.70 16.85 -7.62
C ARG A 81 4.39 16.67 -6.84
N ALA A 82 4.40 17.04 -5.55
CA ALA A 82 3.32 16.78 -4.58
C ALA A 82 2.00 17.56 -4.79
N SER A 83 1.74 18.15 -5.96
CA SER A 83 0.48 18.87 -6.25
C SER A 83 0.09 18.84 -7.73
N GLU A 84 0.71 17.96 -8.51
CA GLU A 84 0.44 17.84 -9.94
C GLU A 84 -0.53 16.70 -10.24
N ILE A 85 -1.10 16.72 -11.44
CA ILE A 85 -1.85 15.58 -11.98
C ILE A 85 -0.91 14.36 -12.02
N PRO A 86 -1.38 13.15 -11.63
CA PRO A 86 -0.56 11.95 -11.71
C PRO A 86 0.04 11.79 -13.10
N LEU A 87 1.36 11.61 -13.17
CA LEU A 87 2.08 11.39 -14.42
C LEU A 87 1.59 10.10 -15.09
N TYR A 88 1.46 9.06 -14.26
CA TYR A 88 0.89 7.78 -14.66
C TYR A 88 -0.03 7.22 -13.58
N ARG A 89 -0.99 6.39 -14.00
CA ARG A 89 -1.81 5.54 -13.14
C ARG A 89 -1.70 4.11 -13.61
N ILE A 90 -1.32 3.22 -12.70
CA ILE A 90 -1.38 1.78 -12.89
C ILE A 90 -2.70 1.32 -12.26
N GLU A 91 -3.57 0.73 -13.07
CA GLU A 91 -4.88 0.25 -12.62
C GLU A 91 -4.96 -1.28 -12.69
N LYS A 92 -5.65 -1.88 -11.72
CA LYS A 92 -6.08 -3.28 -11.72
C LYS A 92 -7.60 -3.36 -11.68
N ARG A 93 -8.22 -3.95 -12.71
CA ARG A 93 -9.67 -4.16 -12.84
C ARG A 93 -9.97 -5.65 -13.07
N PRO A 94 -10.28 -6.44 -12.01
CA PRO A 94 -10.52 -7.88 -12.12
C PRO A 94 -11.65 -8.25 -13.11
N LYS A 95 -12.67 -7.40 -13.24
CA LYS A 95 -13.77 -7.58 -14.21
C LYS A 95 -13.29 -7.66 -15.68
N LEU A 96 -12.10 -7.13 -15.98
CA LEU A 96 -11.49 -7.16 -17.31
C LEU A 96 -10.47 -8.31 -17.50
N ALA A 97 -10.20 -9.10 -16.46
CA ALA A 97 -9.19 -10.15 -16.48
C ALA A 97 -9.42 -11.20 -17.57
N ARG A 98 -10.69 -11.53 -17.87
CA ARG A 98 -11.09 -12.47 -18.94
C ARG A 98 -11.38 -11.81 -20.28
N LYS A 99 -11.19 -10.49 -20.39
CA LYS A 99 -11.44 -9.71 -21.60
C LYS A 99 -10.09 -9.22 -22.15
N GLN A 100 -9.92 -7.90 -22.16
CA GLN A 100 -8.73 -7.17 -22.60
C GLN A 100 -7.54 -7.20 -21.62
N GLY A 101 -7.71 -7.76 -20.42
CA GLY A 101 -6.68 -7.82 -19.39
C GLY A 101 -6.99 -6.97 -18.16
N ALA A 102 -6.56 -7.45 -17.00
CA ALA A 102 -6.85 -6.82 -15.71
C ALA A 102 -6.02 -5.55 -15.47
N TYR A 103 -4.86 -5.41 -16.10
CA TYR A 103 -3.92 -4.33 -15.81
C TYR A 103 -3.86 -3.30 -16.92
N SER A 104 -3.72 -2.03 -16.56
CA SER A 104 -3.42 -0.97 -17.52
C SER A 104 -2.56 0.14 -16.93
N VAL A 105 -1.76 0.77 -17.78
CA VAL A 105 -1.07 2.03 -17.49
C VAL A 105 -1.74 3.15 -18.27
N ILE A 106 -2.06 4.23 -17.57
CA ILE A 106 -2.77 5.40 -18.09
C ILE A 106 -1.87 6.62 -17.89
N ALA A 107 -1.68 7.44 -18.92
CA ALA A 107 -0.96 8.70 -18.83
C ALA A 107 -1.82 9.80 -18.18
N ALA A 108 -1.20 10.92 -17.80
CA ALA A 108 -1.90 12.11 -17.29
C ALA A 108 -3.05 12.58 -18.21
N THR A 109 -2.91 12.41 -19.53
CA THR A 109 -3.92 12.77 -20.54
C THR A 109 -5.14 11.85 -20.56
N GLY A 110 -5.12 10.74 -19.81
CA GLY A 110 -6.14 9.69 -19.87
C GLY A 110 -5.88 8.63 -20.95
N LEU A 111 -4.84 8.80 -21.78
CA LEU A 111 -4.45 7.80 -22.78
C LEU A 111 -3.97 6.50 -22.10
N VAL A 112 -4.53 5.37 -22.51
CA VAL A 112 -4.05 4.04 -22.08
C VAL A 112 -2.79 3.69 -22.86
N LEU A 113 -1.63 3.74 -22.19
CA LEU A 113 -0.33 3.44 -22.81
C LEU A 113 -0.17 1.95 -23.10
N LYS A 114 -0.69 1.10 -22.20
CA LYS A 114 -0.63 -0.35 -22.32
C LYS A 114 -1.71 -0.99 -21.47
N ARG A 115 -2.22 -2.12 -21.93
CA ARG A 115 -3.17 -2.98 -21.24
C ARG A 115 -2.83 -4.45 -21.48
N GLY A 116 -3.08 -5.31 -20.49
CA GLY A 116 -2.78 -6.73 -20.61
C GLY A 116 -3.13 -7.56 -19.38
N HIS A 117 -2.93 -8.87 -19.48
CA HIS A 117 -3.19 -9.86 -18.43
C HIS A 117 -2.02 -10.01 -17.45
N ASP A 118 -0.80 -9.71 -17.90
CA ASP A 118 0.41 -9.77 -17.10
C ASP A 118 0.87 -8.36 -16.71
N LEU A 119 1.00 -8.11 -15.40
CA LEU A 119 1.41 -6.81 -14.89
C LEU A 119 2.85 -6.48 -15.31
N ALA A 120 3.76 -7.46 -15.30
CA ALA A 120 5.16 -7.23 -15.66
C ALA A 120 5.29 -6.75 -17.12
N GLN A 121 4.59 -7.38 -18.07
CA GLN A 121 4.54 -6.91 -19.47
C GLN A 121 3.93 -5.52 -19.60
N VAL A 122 2.94 -5.19 -18.78
CA VAL A 122 2.30 -3.87 -18.80
C VAL A 122 3.25 -2.80 -18.29
N LEU A 123 4.05 -3.08 -17.26
CA LEU A 123 5.02 -2.16 -16.67
C LEU A 123 6.23 -1.87 -17.58
N LYS A 124 6.52 -2.73 -18.57
CA LYS A 124 7.61 -2.48 -19.55
C LYS A 124 7.47 -1.18 -20.34
N VAL A 125 6.31 -0.52 -20.32
CA VAL A 125 6.16 0.84 -20.88
C VAL A 125 7.14 1.83 -20.26
N PHE A 126 7.55 1.62 -19.01
CA PHE A 126 8.48 2.49 -18.29
C PHE A 126 9.95 2.15 -18.56
N GLU A 127 10.23 0.99 -19.15
CA GLU A 127 11.59 0.51 -19.46
C GLU A 127 12.06 0.93 -20.86
N LYS A 128 11.11 1.34 -21.72
CA LYS A 128 11.46 1.86 -23.05
C LYS A 128 12.15 3.20 -22.88
N ARG A 129 13.49 3.15 -22.93
CA ARG A 129 14.39 4.29 -23.11
C ARG A 129 13.73 5.32 -24.01
N ALA A 130 13.75 6.56 -23.54
CA ALA A 130 13.55 7.75 -24.33
C ALA A 130 14.11 7.53 -25.74
N LEU A 131 13.24 7.52 -26.74
CA LEU A 131 13.65 7.81 -28.10
C LEU A 131 14.21 9.23 -28.02
N ARG A 132 15.55 9.34 -28.00
CA ARG A 132 16.21 10.63 -28.20
C ARG A 132 15.72 11.14 -29.56
N LEU A 133 15.01 12.26 -29.54
CA LEU A 133 14.94 13.12 -30.72
C LEU A 133 16.38 13.49 -31.07
N ILE A 134 16.81 13.08 -32.26
CA ILE A 134 18.04 13.57 -32.88
C ILE A 134 17.60 14.86 -33.56
N ASP A 135 18.00 16.00 -33.02
CA ASP A 135 17.89 17.27 -33.75
C ASP A 135 18.91 17.22 -34.90
N ALA A 136 18.42 17.51 -36.11
CA ALA A 136 19.18 17.55 -37.36
C ALA A 136 19.88 18.90 -37.56
#